data_AF-A0A370KR90-F1
#
_entry.id   AF-A0A370KR90-F1
#
_cell.length_a   1.000
_cell.length_b   1.000
_cell.length_c   1.000
_cell.angle_alpha   90.00
_cell.angle_beta   90.00
_cell.angle_gamma   90.00
#
_symmetry.space_group_name_H-M   'P 1'
#
loop_
_entity.id
_entity.type
_entity.pdbx_description
1 polymer ?
#
loop_
_entity_poly.entity_id
_entity_poly.type
_entity_poly.pdbx_seq_one_letter_code
_entity_poly.pdbx_strand_id
1 'polypeptide(L)' 'MTSNTADSGRTVFITGAGRGLGQALAVLSLHRGWVRTDMGGERAMVAARHSANGLKRTIDGASMADSGSFYAYDGKQVAW' A
#
# COMPACT_ATOMS: atom_id res chain seq x y z
N MET A 1 -31.14 8.88 36.10
CA MET A 1 -30.60 9.10 34.74
C MET A 1 -29.23 9.73 34.87
N THR A 2 -28.17 8.93 34.74
CA THR A 2 -26.82 9.43 34.45
C THR A 2 -26.27 8.54 33.35
N SER A 3 -25.97 9.16 32.21
CA SER A 3 -25.55 8.50 30.98
C SER A 3 -24.13 7.94 31.13
N ASN A 4 -23.98 6.65 30.88
CA ASN A 4 -22.69 5.98 30.72
C ASN A 4 -22.18 6.25 29.30
N THR A 5 -21.21 7.16 29.15
CA THR A 5 -20.55 7.40 27.87
C THR A 5 -19.50 6.30 27.68
N ALA A 6 -19.81 5.34 26.80
CA ALA A 6 -18.87 4.30 26.41
C ALA A 6 -17.65 4.94 25.72
N ASP A 7 -16.51 4.94 26.42
CA ASP A 7 -15.23 5.20 25.80
C ASP A 7 -14.93 4.04 24.83
N SER A 8 -15.27 4.25 23.57
CA SER A 8 -14.97 3.36 22.46
C SER A 8 -13.46 3.30 22.30
N GLY A 9 -12.84 2.39 23.06
CA GLY A 9 -11.41 2.11 23.03
C GLY A 9 -10.91 2.06 21.59
N ARG A 10 -10.09 3.05 21.22
CA ARG A 10 -9.48 3.14 19.91
C ARG A 10 -8.44 2.02 19.82
N THR A 11 -8.84 0.87 19.27
CA THR A 11 -7.91 -0.22 18.99
C THR A 11 -6.99 0.21 17.87
N VAL A 12 -5.79 0.65 18.22
CA VAL A 12 -4.71 0.90 17.25
C VAL A 12 -3.90 -0.38 17.13
N PHE A 13 -4.02 -1.05 15.98
CA PHE A 13 -3.20 -2.22 15.65
C PHE A 13 -1.84 -1.75 15.11
N ILE A 14 -0.84 -1.75 15.98
CA ILE A 14 0.56 -1.51 15.59
C ILE A 14 1.18 -2.86 15.24
N THR A 15 1.29 -3.18 13.96
CA THR A 15 2.14 -4.28 13.50
C THR A 15 3.57 -3.77 13.36
N GLY A 16 4.36 -3.94 14.42
CA GLY A 16 5.80 -3.65 14.42
C GLY A 16 6.60 -4.92 14.20
N ALA A 17 7.29 -5.03 13.06
CA ALA A 17 8.41 -5.96 12.88
C ALA A 17 9.57 -5.31 12.11
N GLY A 18 9.73 -3.99 12.21
CA GLY A 18 10.94 -3.30 11.79
C GLY A 18 11.62 -2.73 13.02
N ARG A 19 12.80 -3.22 13.38
CA ARG A 19 13.73 -2.49 14.24
C ARG A 19 14.25 -1.27 13.46
N GLY A 20 13.38 -0.31 13.17
CA GLY A 20 13.77 0.97 12.58
C GLY A 20 14.43 1.80 13.68
N LEU A 21 15.72 2.06 13.53
CA LEU A 21 16.59 2.82 14.44
C LEU A 21 16.22 4.32 14.51
N GLY A 22 14.97 4.65 14.84
CA GLY A 22 14.49 6.04 14.89
C GLY A 22 14.17 6.69 13.53
N GLN A 23 13.94 5.88 12.48
CA GLN A 23 13.56 6.39 11.15
C GLN A 23 12.06 6.16 10.87
N ALA A 24 11.41 7.17 10.28
CA ALA A 24 10.02 7.09 9.84
C ALA A 24 9.88 6.18 8.61
N LEU A 25 8.76 5.45 8.50
CA LEU A 25 8.46 4.55 7.39
C LEU A 25 7.35 5.14 6.52
N ALA A 26 7.58 5.22 5.20
CA ALA A 26 6.55 5.56 4.24
C ALA A 26 5.66 4.36 3.95
N VAL A 27 4.34 4.57 3.94
CA VAL A 27 3.35 3.52 3.68
C VAL A 27 2.59 3.83 2.38
N LEU A 28 2.59 2.90 1.44
CA LEU A 28 1.96 3.08 0.13
C LEU A 28 1.01 1.92 -0.17
N SER A 29 -0.16 2.23 -0.72
CA SER A 29 -1.02 1.24 -1.38
C SER A 29 -0.59 1.09 -2.83
N LEU A 30 -0.58 -0.14 -3.35
CA LEU A 30 -0.08 -0.43 -4.70
C LEU A 30 -1.06 -1.30 -5.49
N HIS A 31 -1.56 -0.78 -6.61
CA HIS A 31 -2.35 -1.53 -7.58
C HIS A 31 -1.45 -2.11 -8.65
N ARG A 32 -1.20 -3.41 -8.59
CA ARG A 32 -0.41 -4.17 -9.57
C ARG A 32 -1.00 -4.21 -10.99
N GLY A 33 -2.22 -3.71 -11.21
CA GLY A 33 -2.98 -3.93 -12.44
C GLY A 33 -3.57 -5.34 -12.52
N TRP A 34 -4.20 -5.66 -13.65
CA TRP A 34 -4.61 -7.03 -13.95
C TRP A 34 -3.46 -7.78 -14.62
N VAL A 35 -2.76 -8.59 -13.82
CA VAL A 35 -1.46 -9.20 -14.17
C VAL A 35 -1.60 -10.64 -14.62
N ARG A 36 -0.86 -11.03 -15.67
CA ARG A 36 -0.73 -12.40 -16.19
C ARG A 36 0.03 -13.29 -15.21
N THR A 37 -0.69 -13.79 -14.22
CA THR A 37 -0.29 -14.80 -13.25
C THR A 37 -1.37 -15.88 -13.20
N ASP A 38 -1.15 -16.99 -12.53
CA ASP A 38 -2.16 -18.06 -12.37
C ASP A 38 -3.52 -17.50 -11.87
N MET A 39 -3.49 -16.59 -10.89
CA MET A 39 -4.70 -15.91 -10.39
C MET A 39 -5.34 -14.92 -11.38
N GLY A 40 -4.56 -14.35 -12.30
CA GLY A 40 -5.05 -13.34 -13.26
C GLY A 40 -5.50 -13.94 -14.60
N GLY A 41 -5.05 -15.16 -14.90
CA GLY A 41 -5.30 -15.84 -16.16
C GLY A 41 -4.52 -15.26 -17.34
N GLU A 42 -4.61 -15.94 -18.48
CA GLU A 42 -3.87 -15.56 -19.69
C GLU A 42 -4.39 -14.27 -20.35
N ARG A 43 -5.65 -13.92 -20.10
CA ARG A 43 -6.32 -12.72 -20.63
C ARG A 43 -5.95 -11.43 -19.92
N ALA A 44 -5.21 -11.52 -18.81
CA ALA A 44 -4.75 -10.34 -18.11
C ALA A 44 -3.85 -9.47 -19.01
N MET A 45 -4.02 -8.16 -18.91
CA MET A 45 -3.39 -7.22 -19.86
C MET A 45 -1.93 -6.91 -19.52
N VAL A 46 -1.52 -7.10 -18.26
CA VAL A 46 -0.21 -6.68 -17.77
C VAL A 46 0.72 -7.88 -17.59
N ALA A 47 1.90 -7.86 -18.22
CA ALA A 47 2.91 -8.88 -17.97
C ALA A 47 3.46 -8.77 -16.52
N ALA A 48 3.65 -9.90 -15.85
CA ALA A 48 4.12 -9.93 -14.46
C ALA A 48 5.41 -9.13 -14.23
N ARG A 49 6.39 -9.29 -15.12
CA ARG A 49 7.65 -8.54 -15.06
C ARG A 49 7.45 -7.04 -15.22
N HIS A 50 6.51 -6.60 -16.07
CA HIS A 50 6.23 -5.19 -16.27
C HIS A 50 5.59 -4.57 -15.02
N SER A 51 4.60 -5.25 -14.44
CA SER A 51 3.98 -4.85 -13.18
C SER A 51 5.00 -4.75 -12.04
N ALA A 52 5.80 -5.80 -11.82
CA ALA A 52 6.79 -5.85 -10.76
C ALA A 52 7.86 -4.75 -10.90
N ASN A 53 8.38 -4.52 -12.11
CA ASN A 53 9.35 -3.44 -12.35
C ASN A 53 8.76 -2.06 -12.12
N GLY A 54 7.48 -1.87 -12.47
CA GLY A 54 6.74 -0.64 -12.22
C GLY A 54 6.59 -0.35 -10.74
N LEU A 55 6.09 -1.32 -9.98
CA LEU A 55 5.97 -1.22 -8.52
C LEU A 55 7.31 -1.00 -7.85
N LYS A 56 8.37 -1.69 -8.29
CA LYS A 56 9.72 -1.48 -7.77
C LYS A 56 10.18 -0.03 -7.94
N ARG A 57 9.96 0.58 -9.11
CA ARG A 57 10.31 2.00 -9.34
C ARG A 57 9.54 2.93 -8.41
N THR A 58 8.25 2.67 -8.19
CA THR A 58 7.46 3.46 -7.24
C THR A 58 8.02 3.34 -5.82
N ILE A 59 8.39 2.14 -5.38
CA ILE A 59 8.97 1.90 -4.06
C ILE A 59 10.34 2.54 -3.93
N ASP A 60 11.21 2.39 -4.93
CA ASP A 60 12.57 2.96 -4.94
C ASP A 60 12.57 4.49 -4.87
N GLY A 61 11.53 5.14 -5.41
CA GLY A 61 11.37 6.59 -5.42
C GLY A 61 10.49 7.15 -4.28
N ALA A 62 9.93 6.30 -3.43
CA ALA A 62 8.98 6.73 -2.41
C ALA A 62 9.67 7.46 -1.26
N SER A 63 8.99 8.48 -0.74
CA SER A 63 9.41 9.27 0.40
C SER A 63 8.33 9.32 1.48
N MET A 64 8.65 9.91 2.64
CA MET A 64 7.66 10.14 3.71
C MET A 64 6.48 11.02 3.25
N ALA A 65 6.68 11.89 2.27
CA ALA A 65 5.62 12.75 1.73
C ALA A 65 4.55 11.94 0.96
N ASP A 66 4.91 10.76 0.46
CA ASP A 66 4.03 9.89 -0.29
C ASP A 66 3.20 8.96 0.61
N SER A 67 3.45 8.97 1.92
CA SER A 67 2.78 8.08 2.86
C SER A 67 1.27 8.29 2.87
N GLY A 68 0.50 7.21 2.73
CA GLY A 68 -0.95 7.23 2.60
C GLY A 68 -1.45 7.40 1.16
N SER A 69 -0.56 7.40 0.17
CA SER A 69 -0.93 7.46 -1.25
C SER A 69 -1.21 6.08 -1.82
N PHE A 70 -1.97 6.07 -2.93
CA PHE A 70 -2.27 4.88 -3.70
C PHE A 70 -1.73 5.04 -5.13
N TYR A 71 -0.92 4.09 -5.60
CA TYR A 71 -0.32 4.13 -6.93
C TYR A 71 -0.58 2.85 -7.73
N ALA A 72 -0.71 2.98 -9.04
CA ALA A 72 -0.76 1.86 -9.97
C ALA A 72 0.65 1.44 -10.44
N TYR A 73 0.73 0.26 -11.07
CA TYR A 73 1.97 -0.30 -11.61
C TYR A 73 2.66 0.58 -12.67
N ASP A 74 1.94 1.49 -13.31
CA ASP A 74 2.50 2.45 -14.27
C ASP A 74 3.00 3.75 -13.59
N GLY A 75 2.94 3.82 -12.26
CA GLY A 75 3.38 4.97 -11.45
C GLY A 75 2.30 6.05 -11.29
N LYS A 76 1.12 5.90 -11.90
CA LYS A 76 0.04 6.88 -11.73
C LYS A 76 -0.58 6.77 -10.35
N GLN A 77 -0.85 7.93 -9.75
CA GLN A 77 -1.63 7.99 -8.51
C GLN A 77 -3.10 7.64 -8.81
N VAL A 78 -3.69 6.86 -7.93
CA VAL A 78 -5.08 6.41 -8.02
C VAL A 78 -5.86 7.09 -6.88
N ALA A 79 -7.05 7.59 -7.18
CA ALA A 79 -7.95 8.09 -6.14
C ALA A 79 -8.44 6.94 -5.26
N TRP A 80 -8.66 7.24 -3.98
CA TRP A 80 -9.26 6.31 -3.03
C TRP A 80 -10.71 5.99 -3.38
#